data_AF-A0AA47JM52-F1
#
_entry.id   AF-A0AA47JM52-F1
#
_cell.length_a   1.000
_cell.length_b   1.000
_cell.length_c   1.000
_cell.angle_alpha   90.00
_cell.angle_beta   90.00
_cell.angle_gamma   90.00
#
_symmetry.space_group_name_H-M   'P 1'
#
loop_
_entity.id
_entity.type
_entity.pdbx_description
1 polymer ?
#
loop_
_entity_poly.entity_id
_entity_poly.type
_entity_poly.pdbx_seq_one_letter_code
_entity_poly.pdbx_strand_id
1 'polypeptide(L)'
;MNKILTVILSLLFIAPTWAQDNTWRKSPELNALIAELKQHYASNDLSDFRHEQMTQVDNLSFFIQYIDKPDTPEYKLLKAYLWGVQQSYINGVNRQIKTNVVPWFCPKGGLKNVSHNAENPTQFIENIIWWSLERDIQLNPKRYQQYEGAAAFGYLSGIIVYGLQTKYPCYDQVPQAHQMKGWVY
;
A
#
# COMPACT_ATOMS: atom_id res chain seq x y z
N MET A 1 -39.85 -25.26 -34.07
CA MET A 1 -39.34 -23.98 -34.62
C MET A 1 -40.25 -22.89 -34.08
N ASN A 2 -39.84 -21.87 -33.32
CA ASN A 2 -38.53 -21.28 -33.07
C ASN A 2 -38.39 -20.88 -31.59
N LYS A 3 -37.28 -21.31 -30.98
CA LYS A 3 -36.80 -20.88 -29.66
C LYS A 3 -35.88 -19.67 -29.84
N ILE A 4 -36.40 -18.44 -29.87
CA ILE A 4 -35.54 -17.24 -29.78
C ILE A 4 -36.35 -16.12 -29.11
N LEU A 5 -36.50 -16.15 -27.79
CA LEU A 5 -37.00 -14.97 -27.06
C LEU A 5 -36.54 -14.97 -25.59
N THR A 6 -35.25 -15.19 -25.33
CA THR A 6 -34.73 -15.09 -23.95
C THR A 6 -33.21 -14.89 -23.86
N VAL A 7 -32.59 -14.02 -24.66
CA VAL A 7 -31.12 -13.76 -24.50
C VAL A 7 -30.69 -12.31 -24.80
N ILE A 8 -31.53 -11.31 -24.56
CA ILE A 8 -31.09 -9.90 -24.70
C ILE A 8 -31.55 -9.07 -23.51
N LEU A 9 -31.10 -9.43 -22.30
CA LEU A 9 -31.18 -8.55 -21.14
C LEU A 9 -30.07 -8.84 -20.11
N SER A 10 -28.86 -9.17 -20.59
CA SER A 10 -27.72 -9.50 -19.71
C SER A 10 -26.38 -8.95 -20.21
N LEU A 11 -26.39 -7.94 -21.09
CA LEU A 11 -25.17 -7.40 -21.72
C LEU A 11 -24.92 -5.90 -21.46
N LEU A 12 -25.61 -5.29 -20.48
CA LEU A 12 -25.41 -3.89 -20.13
C LEU A 12 -25.18 -3.70 -18.62
N PHE A 13 -24.19 -4.41 -18.09
CA PHE A 13 -23.43 -3.94 -16.93
C PHE A 13 -21.94 -3.95 -17.29
N ILE A 14 -21.59 -3.31 -18.41
CA ILE A 14 -20.24 -2.77 -18.54
C ILE A 14 -20.23 -1.54 -17.63
N ALA A 15 -19.96 -1.76 -16.34
CA ALA A 15 -19.57 -0.65 -15.47
C ALA A 15 -18.44 0.10 -16.20
N PRO A 16 -18.49 1.44 -16.28
CA PRO A 16 -17.51 2.19 -17.02
C PRO A 16 -16.13 1.86 -16.45
N THR A 17 -15.28 1.22 -17.27
CA THR A 17 -13.87 0.94 -16.98
C THR A 17 -13.06 2.21 -16.65
N TRP A 18 -13.66 3.39 -16.82
CA TRP A 18 -13.11 4.69 -16.45
C TRP A 18 -13.15 4.98 -14.94
N ALA A 19 -13.94 4.25 -14.14
CA ALA A 19 -13.85 4.32 -12.67
C ALA A 19 -12.63 3.57 -12.12
N GLN A 20 -11.89 2.87 -12.98
CA GLN A 20 -10.76 2.02 -12.61
C GLN A 20 -9.41 2.76 -12.66
N ASP A 21 -9.36 4.01 -13.12
CA ASP A 21 -8.08 4.70 -13.41
C ASP A 21 -7.36 5.33 -12.20
N ASN A 22 -7.92 5.25 -10.99
CA ASN A 22 -7.28 5.77 -9.78
C ASN A 22 -6.88 4.69 -8.75
N THR A 23 -7.33 3.45 -8.91
CA THR A 23 -7.01 2.35 -7.98
C THR A 23 -5.80 1.58 -8.46
N TRP A 24 -4.86 1.28 -7.54
CA TRP A 24 -3.69 0.49 -7.88
C TRP A 24 -4.08 -0.87 -8.49
N ARG A 25 -3.65 -1.13 -9.71
CA ARG A 25 -3.84 -2.43 -10.37
C ARG A 25 -2.78 -3.41 -9.89
N LYS A 26 -3.12 -4.16 -8.83
CA LYS A 26 -2.24 -5.17 -8.23
C LYS A 26 -1.89 -6.26 -9.24
N SER A 27 -0.60 -6.60 -9.34
CA SER A 27 -0.14 -7.77 -10.10
C SER A 27 -0.72 -9.10 -9.55
N PRO A 28 -0.78 -10.16 -10.35
CA PRO A 28 -1.13 -11.50 -9.87
C PRO A 28 -0.27 -11.94 -8.68
N GLU A 29 1.03 -11.63 -8.71
CA GLU A 29 2.00 -11.95 -7.66
C GLU A 29 1.68 -11.20 -6.37
N LEU A 30 1.35 -9.90 -6.46
CA LEU A 30 0.92 -9.12 -5.29
C LEU A 30 -0.40 -9.64 -4.72
N ASN A 31 -1.36 -10.02 -5.57
CA ASN A 31 -2.61 -10.63 -5.10
C ASN A 31 -2.36 -11.97 -4.39
N ALA A 32 -1.45 -12.79 -4.91
CA ALA A 32 -1.06 -14.06 -4.29
C ALA A 32 -0.42 -13.82 -2.92
N LEU A 33 0.50 -12.85 -2.80
CA LEU A 33 1.08 -12.45 -1.52
C LEU A 33 0.00 -12.03 -0.53
N ILE A 34 -0.94 -11.16 -0.93
CA ILE A 34 -1.99 -10.68 -0.03
C ILE A 34 -2.86 -11.85 0.46
N ALA A 35 -3.17 -12.81 -0.41
CA ALA A 35 -3.91 -14.01 -0.02
C ALA A 35 -3.12 -14.87 0.99
N GLU A 36 -1.83 -15.10 0.74
CA GLU A 36 -0.92 -15.80 1.66
C GLU A 36 -0.85 -15.12 3.03
N LEU A 37 -0.67 -13.80 3.06
CA LEU A 37 -0.64 -13.01 4.29
C LEU A 37 -1.98 -13.11 5.06
N LYS A 38 -3.11 -12.95 4.36
CA LYS A 38 -4.45 -13.09 4.99
C LYS A 38 -4.65 -14.49 5.59
N GLN A 39 -4.17 -15.54 4.93
CA GLN A 39 -4.20 -16.89 5.48
C GLN A 39 -3.28 -17.02 6.71
N HIS A 40 -2.07 -16.48 6.63
CA HIS A 40 -1.12 -16.51 7.73
C HIS A 40 -1.65 -15.83 8.99
N TYR A 41 -2.29 -14.67 8.85
CA TYR A 41 -2.91 -13.93 9.96
C TYR A 41 -4.13 -14.64 10.57
N ALA A 42 -4.79 -15.51 9.81
CA ALA A 42 -5.92 -16.30 10.30
C ALA A 42 -5.48 -17.58 11.02
N SER A 43 -4.17 -17.86 11.11
CA SER A 43 -3.65 -19.03 11.80
C SER A 43 -3.79 -18.90 13.33
N ASN A 44 -4.14 -20.01 13.98
CA ASN A 44 -4.16 -20.13 15.44
C ASN A 44 -2.77 -20.41 16.04
N ASP A 45 -1.76 -20.64 15.19
CA ASP A 45 -0.40 -21.01 15.62
C ASP A 45 0.52 -19.79 15.80
N LEU A 46 -0.04 -18.57 15.70
CA LEU A 46 0.71 -17.33 15.93
C LEU A 46 0.99 -17.14 17.42
N SER A 47 2.18 -16.64 17.75
CA SER A 47 2.49 -16.29 19.14
C SER A 47 1.68 -15.07 19.60
N ASP A 48 1.50 -14.93 20.92
CA ASP A 48 0.82 -13.76 21.52
C ASP A 48 1.43 -12.44 21.04
N PHE A 49 2.75 -12.40 20.88
CA PHE A 49 3.46 -11.23 20.34
C PHE A 49 3.00 -10.89 18.91
N ARG A 50 2.81 -11.89 18.03
CA ARG A 50 2.29 -11.65 16.69
C ARG A 50 0.84 -11.16 16.71
N HIS A 51 0.02 -11.72 17.60
CA HIS A 51 -1.34 -11.21 17.80
C HIS A 51 -1.36 -9.76 18.28
N GLU A 52 -0.47 -9.37 19.20
CA GLU A 52 -0.32 -7.97 19.62
C GLU A 52 0.05 -7.07 18.43
N GLN A 53 1.04 -7.46 17.62
CA GLN A 53 1.43 -6.71 16.41
C GLN A 53 0.25 -6.51 15.45
N MET A 54 -0.63 -7.52 15.33
CA MET A 54 -1.82 -7.44 14.47
C MET A 54 -2.85 -6.41 14.91
N THR A 55 -2.79 -5.92 16.14
CA THR A 55 -3.67 -4.85 16.64
C THR A 55 -3.12 -3.45 16.40
N GLN A 56 -1.85 -3.32 16.00
CA GLN A 56 -1.18 -2.04 15.83
C GLN A 56 -1.52 -1.44 14.45
N VAL A 57 -2.14 -0.26 14.43
CA VAL A 57 -2.63 0.40 13.20
C VAL A 57 -1.53 0.68 12.17
N ASP A 58 -0.29 0.85 12.64
CA ASP A 58 0.89 1.09 11.83
C ASP A 58 1.59 -0.19 11.37
N ASN A 59 1.00 -1.37 11.58
CA ASN A 59 1.54 -2.65 11.15
C ASN A 59 0.97 -3.10 9.80
N LEU A 60 1.80 -3.78 8.97
CA LEU A 60 1.37 -4.37 7.71
C LEU A 60 0.18 -5.31 7.90
N SER A 61 0.16 -6.12 8.95
CA SER A 61 -0.95 -7.05 9.18
C SER A 61 -2.27 -6.34 9.44
N PHE A 62 -2.26 -5.18 10.10
CA PHE A 62 -3.47 -4.38 10.31
C PHE A 62 -3.95 -3.79 8.98
N PHE A 63 -3.03 -3.26 8.17
CA PHE A 63 -3.33 -2.75 6.84
C PHE A 63 -3.99 -3.83 5.95
N ILE A 64 -3.36 -5.00 5.82
CA ILE A 64 -3.86 -6.10 4.97
C ILE A 64 -5.22 -6.63 5.43
N GLN A 65 -5.46 -6.71 6.73
CA GLN A 65 -6.72 -7.25 7.28
C GLN A 65 -7.90 -6.30 7.11
N TYR A 66 -7.66 -4.98 7.13
CA TYR A 66 -8.73 -3.98 7.25
C TYR A 66 -8.88 -3.04 6.07
N ILE A 67 -7.90 -2.89 5.18
CA ILE A 67 -7.98 -1.93 4.05
C ILE A 67 -9.18 -2.15 3.12
N ASP A 68 -9.69 -3.38 3.02
CA ASP A 68 -10.84 -3.73 2.18
C ASP A 68 -12.17 -3.88 2.98
N LYS A 69 -12.24 -3.35 4.21
CA LYS A 69 -13.39 -3.54 5.13
C LYS A 69 -14.02 -2.21 5.57
N PRO A 70 -14.64 -1.43 4.66
CA PRO A 70 -15.05 -0.04 4.91
C PRO A 70 -15.97 0.17 6.12
N ASP A 71 -16.74 -0.85 6.50
CA ASP A 71 -17.77 -0.75 7.55
C ASP A 71 -17.24 -1.01 8.96
N THR A 72 -15.94 -1.30 9.15
CA THR A 72 -15.40 -1.63 10.48
C THR A 72 -14.75 -0.44 11.19
N PRO A 73 -14.72 -0.41 12.54
CA PRO A 73 -13.96 0.58 13.29
C PRO A 73 -12.47 0.60 12.94
N GLU A 74 -11.89 -0.57 12.68
CA GLU A 74 -10.47 -0.72 12.33
C GLU A 74 -10.15 -0.10 10.97
N TYR A 75 -11.04 -0.21 9.98
CA TYR A 75 -10.86 0.50 8.71
C TYR A 75 -10.86 2.02 8.93
N LYS A 76 -11.79 2.55 9.73
CA LYS A 76 -11.82 4.00 10.04
C LYS A 76 -10.54 4.45 10.73
N LEU A 77 -10.06 3.65 11.69
CA LEU A 77 -8.78 3.88 12.37
C LEU A 77 -7.61 3.84 11.38
N LEU A 78 -7.56 2.85 10.50
CA LEU A 78 -6.55 2.72 9.46
C LEU A 78 -6.54 3.93 8.52
N LYS A 79 -7.71 4.36 8.02
CA LYS A 79 -7.81 5.53 7.14
C LYS A 79 -7.39 6.82 7.84
N ALA A 80 -7.72 6.99 9.12
CA ALA A 80 -7.25 8.13 9.90
C ALA A 80 -5.72 8.13 10.07
N TYR A 81 -5.14 6.97 10.39
CA TYR A 81 -3.68 6.80 10.46
C TYR A 81 -3.00 7.11 9.12
N LEU A 82 -3.45 6.47 8.04
CA LEU A 82 -2.91 6.67 6.68
C LEU A 82 -3.02 8.13 6.25
N TRP A 83 -4.13 8.80 6.58
CA TRP A 83 -4.30 10.23 6.33
C TRP A 83 -3.24 11.08 7.04
N GLY A 84 -3.05 10.86 8.34
CA GLY A 84 -2.02 11.57 9.11
C GLY A 84 -0.62 11.37 8.54
N VAL A 85 -0.27 10.13 8.21
CA VAL A 85 1.02 9.78 7.60
C VAL A 85 1.20 10.46 6.24
N GLN A 86 0.19 10.39 5.38
CA GLN A 86 0.19 11.03 4.08
C GLN A 86 0.43 12.54 4.18
N GLN A 87 -0.31 13.22 5.06
CA GLN A 87 -0.18 14.66 5.25
C GLN A 87 1.21 15.04 5.75
N SER A 88 1.79 14.27 6.67
CA SER A 88 3.16 14.49 7.15
C SER A 88 4.19 14.43 6.03
N TYR A 89 4.13 13.40 5.17
CA TYR A 89 5.07 13.28 4.06
C TYR A 89 4.86 14.35 2.97
N ILE A 90 3.61 14.62 2.59
CA ILE A 90 3.29 15.67 1.59
C ILE A 90 3.79 17.03 2.08
N ASN A 91 3.43 17.42 3.30
CA ASN A 91 3.82 18.72 3.84
C ASN A 91 5.33 18.83 4.06
N GLY A 92 5.96 17.75 4.56
CA GLY A 92 7.40 17.69 4.76
C GLY A 92 8.19 17.88 3.47
N VAL A 93 7.89 17.09 2.44
CA VAL A 93 8.62 17.14 1.16
C VAL A 93 8.37 18.46 0.42
N ASN A 94 7.13 18.95 0.41
CA ASN A 94 6.81 20.22 -0.23
C ASN A 94 7.50 21.39 0.47
N ARG A 95 7.62 21.35 1.80
CA ARG A 95 8.38 22.36 2.55
C ARG A 95 9.86 22.32 2.19
N GLN A 96 10.47 21.13 2.15
CA GLN A 96 11.88 20.96 1.75
C GLN A 96 12.14 21.53 0.36
N ILE A 97 11.31 21.16 -0.62
CA ILE A 97 11.36 21.67 -2.00
C ILE A 97 11.23 23.20 -2.03
N LYS A 98 10.23 23.76 -1.31
CA LYS A 98 10.01 25.21 -1.24
C LYS A 98 11.19 25.96 -0.64
N THR A 99 11.91 25.36 0.30
CA THR A 99 13.11 25.94 0.93
C THR A 99 14.41 25.58 0.22
N ASN A 100 14.34 25.00 -0.99
CA ASN A 100 15.50 24.58 -1.77
C ASN A 100 16.44 23.58 -1.04
N VAL A 101 15.85 22.74 -0.18
CA VAL A 101 16.53 21.61 0.48
C VAL A 101 16.22 20.37 -0.33
N VAL A 102 17.26 19.59 -0.67
CA VAL A 102 17.08 18.31 -1.38
C VAL A 102 16.39 17.32 -0.42
N PRO A 103 15.17 16.86 -0.74
CA PRO A 103 14.47 15.88 0.10
C PRO A 103 15.11 14.49 -0.02
N TRP A 104 14.77 13.58 0.89
CA TRP A 104 15.24 12.18 0.83
C TRP A 104 14.47 11.31 -0.19
N PHE A 105 13.39 11.83 -0.77
CA PHE A 105 12.70 11.34 -1.97
C PHE A 105 12.21 12.54 -2.80
N CYS A 106 12.24 12.46 -4.12
CA CYS A 106 12.09 13.60 -5.03
C CYS A 106 10.90 13.44 -5.98
N PRO A 107 9.68 13.74 -5.53
CA PRO A 107 8.54 13.79 -6.42
C PRO A 107 8.68 15.01 -7.34
N LYS A 108 8.70 14.79 -8.66
CA LYS A 108 8.87 15.85 -9.66
C LYS A 108 7.78 16.91 -9.50
N GLY A 109 8.16 18.14 -9.16
CA GLY A 109 7.22 19.24 -8.93
C GLY A 109 6.50 19.22 -7.57
N GLY A 110 6.92 18.36 -6.64
CA GLY A 110 6.28 18.19 -5.34
C GLY A 110 5.10 17.20 -5.35
N LEU A 111 4.45 17.06 -4.20
CA LEU A 111 3.23 16.27 -4.06
C LEU A 111 2.01 17.18 -4.00
N LYS A 112 0.92 16.78 -4.65
CA LYS A 112 -0.34 17.51 -4.57
C LYS A 112 -0.97 17.31 -3.20
N ASN A 113 -1.44 18.39 -2.59
CA ASN A 113 -2.30 18.28 -1.41
C ASN A 113 -3.61 17.59 -1.81
N VAL A 114 -3.99 16.60 -1.02
CA VAL A 114 -5.29 15.93 -1.14
C VAL A 114 -6.21 16.54 -0.10
N SER A 115 -7.49 16.73 -0.43
CA SER A 115 -8.51 17.17 0.53
C SER A 115 -8.99 15.99 1.37
N HIS A 116 -9.30 16.23 2.64
CA HIS A 116 -9.95 15.20 3.49
C HIS A 116 -11.30 14.76 2.93
N ASN A 117 -11.97 15.63 2.16
CA ASN A 117 -13.26 15.38 1.53
C ASN A 117 -13.14 14.77 0.12
N ALA A 118 -11.92 14.42 -0.33
CA ALA A 118 -11.76 13.73 -1.60
C ALA A 118 -12.40 12.33 -1.53
N GLU A 119 -12.80 11.79 -2.69
CA GLU A 119 -13.43 10.47 -2.77
C GLU A 119 -12.57 9.35 -2.16
N ASN A 120 -11.26 9.39 -2.38
CA ASN A 120 -10.29 8.54 -1.68
C ASN A 120 -9.13 9.37 -1.12
N PRO A 121 -9.26 9.91 0.11
CA PRO A 121 -8.33 10.89 0.64
C PRO A 121 -6.95 10.31 0.97
N THR A 122 -6.80 8.99 1.09
CA THR A 122 -5.54 8.31 1.44
C THR A 122 -4.96 7.48 0.29
N GLN A 123 -5.50 7.64 -0.92
CA GLN A 123 -5.09 6.85 -2.09
C GLN A 123 -3.60 6.94 -2.39
N PHE A 124 -2.99 8.12 -2.21
CA PHE A 124 -1.56 8.29 -2.49
C PHE A 124 -0.73 7.38 -1.60
N ILE A 125 -0.94 7.39 -0.28
CA ILE A 125 -0.14 6.58 0.64
C ILE A 125 -0.42 5.08 0.50
N GLU A 126 -1.66 4.70 0.20
CA GLU A 126 -2.03 3.31 -0.11
C GLU A 126 -1.28 2.82 -1.35
N ASN A 127 -1.23 3.62 -2.41
CA ASN A 127 -0.51 3.28 -3.64
C ASN A 127 1.01 3.17 -3.41
N ILE A 128 1.57 3.93 -2.47
CA ILE A 128 2.98 3.78 -2.07
C ILE A 128 3.22 2.45 -1.34
N ILE A 129 2.30 2.05 -0.45
CA ILE A 129 2.36 0.74 0.22
C ILE A 129 2.28 -0.37 -0.84
N TRP A 130 1.32 -0.30 -1.77
CA TRP A 130 1.20 -1.30 -2.84
C TRP A 130 2.43 -1.35 -3.75
N TRP A 131 2.98 -0.20 -4.16
CA TRP A 131 4.23 -0.14 -4.93
C TRP A 131 5.38 -0.80 -4.19
N SER A 132 5.51 -0.51 -2.90
CA SER A 132 6.55 -1.05 -2.04
C SER A 132 6.47 -2.58 -1.99
N LEU A 133 5.29 -3.13 -1.68
CA LEU A 133 5.07 -4.59 -1.62
C LEU A 133 5.34 -5.26 -2.98
N GLU A 134 4.87 -4.66 -4.08
CA GLU A 134 5.07 -5.21 -5.42
C GLU A 134 6.55 -5.24 -5.83
N ARG A 135 7.28 -4.16 -5.56
CA ARG A 135 8.71 -4.10 -5.81
C ARG A 135 9.48 -5.10 -4.94
N ASP A 136 9.11 -5.20 -3.67
CA ASP A 136 9.79 -6.05 -2.70
C ASP A 136 9.68 -7.53 -3.04
N ILE A 137 8.49 -8.01 -3.46
CA ILE A 137 8.34 -9.40 -3.93
C ILE A 137 9.01 -9.67 -5.28
N GLN A 138 9.13 -8.67 -6.16
CA GLN A 138 9.86 -8.82 -7.42
C GLN A 138 11.36 -9.01 -7.17
N LEU A 139 11.92 -8.29 -6.20
CA LEU A 139 13.34 -8.34 -5.87
C LEU A 139 13.69 -9.48 -4.90
N ASN A 140 12.77 -9.84 -4.00
CA ASN A 140 12.93 -10.94 -3.06
C ASN A 140 11.61 -11.73 -2.90
N PRO A 141 11.34 -12.70 -3.79
CA PRO A 141 10.08 -13.45 -3.79
C PRO A 141 9.79 -14.24 -2.50
N LYS A 142 10.81 -14.52 -1.68
CA LYS A 142 10.68 -15.31 -0.44
C LYS A 142 10.69 -14.47 0.83
N ARG A 143 10.71 -13.14 0.72
CA ARG A 143 10.89 -12.25 1.87
C ARG A 143 9.89 -12.51 3.00
N TYR A 144 8.62 -12.71 2.67
CA TYR A 144 7.54 -12.90 3.64
C TYR A 144 7.47 -14.33 4.22
N GLN A 145 8.31 -15.25 3.72
CA GLN A 145 8.45 -16.61 4.23
C GLN A 145 9.72 -16.79 5.06
N GLN A 146 10.68 -15.85 4.92
CA GLN A 146 11.93 -15.86 5.67
C GLN A 146 11.71 -15.49 7.14
N TYR A 147 12.59 -16.00 8.01
CA TYR A 147 12.62 -15.69 9.44
C TYR A 147 11.23 -15.83 10.09
N GLU A 148 10.57 -16.96 9.84
CA GLU A 148 9.23 -17.27 10.37
C GLU A 148 8.19 -16.18 10.02
N GLY A 149 8.29 -15.66 8.80
CA GLY A 149 7.37 -14.64 8.31
C GLY A 149 7.45 -13.30 9.02
N ALA A 150 8.58 -12.97 9.65
CA ALA A 150 8.72 -11.71 10.40
C ALA A 150 8.38 -10.45 9.58
N ALA A 151 8.69 -10.44 8.28
CA ALA A 151 8.34 -9.33 7.39
C ALA A 151 6.83 -9.12 7.22
N ALA A 152 6.02 -10.16 7.42
CA ALA A 152 4.55 -10.07 7.40
C ALA A 152 4.00 -9.21 8.53
N PHE A 153 4.77 -8.97 9.59
CA PHE A 153 4.38 -8.16 10.75
C PHE A 153 5.25 -6.90 10.89
N GLY A 154 5.83 -6.43 9.78
CA GLY A 154 6.65 -5.22 9.76
C GLY A 154 5.80 -3.94 9.87
N TYR A 155 6.41 -2.87 10.39
CA TYR A 155 5.79 -1.55 10.41
C TYR A 155 5.64 -0.96 9.00
N LEU A 156 4.50 -0.33 8.75
CA LEU A 156 4.20 0.42 7.53
C LEU A 156 5.20 1.55 7.29
N SER A 157 5.77 2.15 8.34
CA SER A 157 6.77 3.21 8.21
C SER A 157 7.94 2.78 7.31
N GLY A 158 8.44 1.57 7.50
CA GLY A 158 9.52 1.05 6.67
C GLY A 158 9.10 0.80 5.22
N ILE A 159 7.92 0.22 5.04
CA ILE A 159 7.31 -0.05 3.72
C ILE A 159 7.10 1.26 2.96
N ILE A 160 6.61 2.29 3.63
CA ILE A 160 6.32 3.61 3.06
C ILE A 160 7.61 4.34 2.70
N VAL A 161 8.62 4.37 3.58
CA VAL A 161 9.90 5.03 3.29
C VAL A 161 10.58 4.38 2.09
N TYR A 162 10.64 3.05 2.06
CA TYR A 162 11.17 2.32 0.90
C TYR A 162 10.38 2.62 -0.38
N GLY A 163 9.04 2.61 -0.28
CA GLY A 163 8.16 2.93 -1.40
C GLY A 163 8.39 4.35 -1.95
N LEU A 164 8.50 5.35 -1.08
CA LEU A 164 8.76 6.75 -1.48
C LEU A 164 10.13 6.90 -2.15
N GLN A 165 11.18 6.29 -1.59
CA GLN A 165 12.54 6.36 -2.17
C GLN A 165 12.64 5.69 -3.53
N THR A 166 11.93 4.58 -3.74
CA THR A 166 12.01 3.81 -5.00
C THR A 166 11.01 4.28 -6.05
N LYS A 167 9.86 4.83 -5.65
CA LYS A 167 8.88 5.45 -6.56
C LYS A 167 9.35 6.83 -7.05
N TYR A 168 9.98 7.59 -6.16
CA TYR A 168 10.43 8.95 -6.41
C TYR A 168 11.90 9.12 -6.01
N PRO A 169 12.83 8.43 -6.69
CA PRO A 169 14.24 8.55 -6.34
C PRO A 169 14.78 9.94 -6.73
N CYS A 170 15.64 10.50 -5.87
CA CYS A 170 16.33 11.77 -6.15
C CYS A 170 17.51 11.63 -7.10
N TYR A 171 18.03 10.42 -7.23
CA TYR A 171 19.19 10.05 -8.01
C TYR A 171 18.83 8.79 -8.81
N ASP A 172 19.51 8.51 -9.91
CA ASP A 172 19.24 7.30 -10.72
C ASP A 172 19.27 6.01 -9.87
N GLN A 173 20.11 5.99 -8.84
CA GLN A 173 20.13 4.96 -7.81
C GLN A 173 20.08 5.61 -6.42
N VAL A 174 19.26 5.06 -5.52
CA VAL A 174 19.22 5.51 -4.12
C VAL A 174 20.59 5.27 -3.49
N PRO A 175 21.31 6.32 -3.02
CA PRO A 175 22.65 6.16 -2.45
C PRO A 175 22.64 5.21 -1.26
N GLN A 176 23.68 4.38 -1.12
CA GLN A 176 23.77 3.38 -0.04
C GLN A 176 23.56 3.98 1.36
N ALA A 177 24.03 5.22 1.59
CA ALA A 177 23.83 5.93 2.86
C ALA A 177 22.34 6.23 3.18
N HIS A 178 21.47 6.24 2.17
CA HIS A 178 20.04 6.46 2.32
C HIS A 178 19.22 5.16 2.23
N GLN A 179 19.86 4.04 1.88
CA GLN A 179 19.19 2.75 1.78
C GLN A 179 18.81 2.22 3.16
N MET A 180 17.59 1.72 3.27
CA MET A 180 17.11 1.08 4.47
C MET A 180 17.73 -0.30 4.64
N LYS A 181 18.29 -0.56 5.82
CA LYS A 181 18.79 -1.89 6.18
C LYS A 181 17.67 -2.92 6.07
N GLY A 182 17.98 -4.05 5.45
CA GLY A 182 17.02 -5.14 5.24
C GLY A 182 16.07 -4.92 4.06
N TRP A 183 16.28 -3.93 3.22
CA TRP A 183 15.55 -3.73 1.95
C TRP A 183 16.49 -3.86 0.75
N VAL A 184 15.97 -4.32 -0.38
CA VAL A 184 16.73 -4.48 -1.64
C VAL A 184 16.38 -3.31 -2.56
N TYR A 185 17.37 -2.56 -3.05
CA TYR A 185 17.18 -1.38 -3.90
C TYR A 185 17.47 -1.65 -5.37
#